data_AF-A0A7V4ZDZ1-F1
#
_entry.id   AF-A0A7V4ZDZ1-F1
#
_cell.length_a   1.000
_cell.length_b   1.000
_cell.length_c   1.000
_cell.angle_alpha   90.00
_cell.angle_beta   90.00
_cell.angle_gamma   90.00
#
_symmetry.space_group_name_H-M   'P 1'
#
loop_
_entity.id
_entity.type
_entity.pdbx_description
1 polymer ?
#
loop_
_entity_poly.entity_id
_entity_poly.type
_entity_poly.pdbx_seq_one_letter_code
_entity_poly.pdbx_strand_id
1 'polypeptide(L)' 'MFVERIRRAASDAQAQGLAGLAVVPGPNLRYLTGLAMHPSERLALALFVAG' A
#
# COMPACT_ATOMS: atom_id res chain seq x y z
N MET A 1 0.09 -7.44 -12.73
CA MET A 1 -0.85 -8.02 -11.74
C MET A 1 -0.73 -7.41 -10.34
N PHE A 2 0.45 -7.02 -9.82
CA PHE A 2 0.56 -6.19 -8.60
C PHE A 2 0.80 -4.71 -8.90
N VAL A 3 1.65 -4.43 -9.89
CA VAL A 3 1.94 -3.07 -10.38
C VAL A 3 0.67 -2.30 -10.73
N GLU A 4 -0.27 -2.92 -11.45
CA GLU A 4 -1.57 -2.29 -11.78
C GLU A 4 -2.43 -1.97 -10.54
N ARG A 5 -2.38 -2.80 -9.49
CA ARG A 5 -3.10 -2.54 -8.24
C ARG A 5 -2.48 -1.35 -7.50
N ILE A 6 -1.15 -1.28 -7.47
CA ILE A 6 -0.42 -0.17 -6.85
C ILE A 6 -0.66 1.14 -7.63
N ARG A 7 -0.58 1.11 -8.97
CA ARG A 7 -0.88 2.27 -9.81
C ARG A 7 -2.30 2.79 -9.61
N ARG A 8 -3.27 1.87 -9.59
CA ARG A 8 -4.66 2.25 -9.30
C ARG A 8 -4.79 2.88 -7.92
N ALA A 9 -4.19 2.27 -6.89
CA ALA A 9 -4.23 2.81 -5.53
C ALA A 9 -3.56 4.20 -5.42
N ALA A 10 -2.45 4.42 -6.12
CA ALA A 10 -1.77 5.72 -6.18
C ALA A 10 -2.62 6.78 -6.90
N SER A 11 -3.24 6.42 -8.02
CA SER A 11 -4.18 7.28 -8.75
C SER A 11 -5.41 7.65 -7.92
N ASP A 12 -5.98 6.68 -7.20
CA ASP A 12 -7.14 6.89 -6.33
C ASP A 12 -6.77 7.80 -5.14
N ALA A 13 -5.56 7.64 -4.58
CA ALA A 13 -5.03 8.51 -3.54
C ALA A 13 -4.85 9.96 -4.04
N GLN A 14 -4.30 10.14 -5.25
CA GLN A 14 -4.16 11.45 -5.88
C GLN A 14 -5.53 12.10 -6.12
N ALA A 15 -6.51 11.35 -6.64
CA ALA A 15 -7.86 11.86 -6.89
C ALA A 15 -8.58 12.33 -5.61
N GLN A 16 -8.20 11.77 -4.46
CA GLN A 16 -8.71 12.15 -3.14
C GLN A 16 -7.90 13.28 -2.47
N GLY A 17 -6.88 13.83 -3.13
CA GLY A 17 -6.02 14.87 -2.57
C GLY A 17 -5.05 14.37 -1.49
N LEU A 18 -4.75 13.07 -1.46
CA LEU A 18 -3.80 12.48 -0.53
C LEU A 18 -2.38 12.50 -1.11
N ALA A 19 -1.37 12.61 -0.24
CA ALA A 19 0.05 12.53 -0.64
C ALA A 19 0.52 11.09 -0.92
N GLY A 20 -0.23 10.08 -0.46
CA GLY A 20 0.14 8.68 -0.61
C GLY A 20 -0.59 7.77 0.37
N LEU A 21 -0.15 6.52 0.44
CA LEU A 21 -0.71 5.46 1.27
C LEU A 21 0.38 4.84 2.14
N ALA A 22 0.09 4.66 3.43
CA ALA A 22 0.89 3.86 4.35
C ALA A 22 0.13 2.58 4.70
N VAL A 23 0.70 1.42 4.37
CA VAL A 23 0.05 0.11 4.52
C VAL A 23 0.84 -0.76 5.50
N VAL A 24 0.18 -1.17 6.58
CA VAL A 24 0.72 -2.09 7.59
C VAL A 24 0.64 -3.56 7.13
N PRO A 25 1.42 -4.47 7.74
CA PRO A 25 1.26 -5.91 7.57
C PRO A 25 -0.20 -6.37 7.70
N GLY A 26 -0.70 -7.06 6.68
CA GLY A 26 -2.08 -7.56 6.65
C GLY A 26 -2.57 -7.86 5.24
N PRO A 27 -3.88 -8.12 5.08
CA PRO A 27 -4.48 -8.47 3.78
C PRO A 27 -4.23 -7.42 2.69
N ASN A 28 -4.26 -6.14 3.04
CA ASN A 28 -4.03 -5.05 2.09
C ASN A 28 -2.60 -5.05 1.53
N LEU A 29 -1.60 -5.26 2.39
CA LEU A 29 -0.20 -5.39 1.96
C LEU A 29 -0.04 -6.58 1.02
N ARG A 30 -0.62 -7.73 1.37
CA ARG A 30 -0.57 -8.94 0.55
C ARG A 30 -1.28 -8.76 -0.79
N TYR A 31 -2.42 -8.08 -0.82
CA TYR A 31 -3.15 -7.81 -2.06
C TYR A 31 -2.36 -6.90 -3.01
N LEU A 32 -1.80 -5.81 -2.48
CA LEU A 32 -1.08 -4.81 -3.27
C LEU A 32 0.28 -5.32 -3.76
N THR A 33 1.00 -6.07 -2.92
CA THR A 33 2.43 -6.39 -3.16
C THR A 33 2.74 -7.88 -3.23
N GLY A 34 1.83 -8.75 -2.79
CA GLY A 34 2.10 -10.17 -2.56
C GLY A 34 2.86 -10.47 -1.27
N LEU A 35 3.38 -9.46 -0.56
CA LEU A 35 4.14 -9.65 0.67
C LEU A 35 3.22 -10.08 1.82
N ALA A 36 3.63 -11.14 2.51
CA ALA A 36 3.02 -11.58 3.75
C ALA A 36 4.01 -11.36 4.89
N MET A 37 3.65 -10.46 5.81
CA MET A 37 4.43 -10.16 7.00
C MET A 37 3.55 -10.42 8.23
N HIS A 38 4.16 -10.92 9.30
CA HIS A 38 3.47 -11.05 10.58
C HIS A 38 3.34 -9.67 11.24
N PRO A 39 2.13 -9.26 11.68
CA PRO A 39 1.97 -8.11 12.56
C PRO A 39 2.74 -8.34 13.86
N SER A 40 3.45 -7.31 14.32
CA SER A 40 4.17 -7.33 15.59
C SER A 40 4.24 -5.91 16.15
N GLU A 41 4.77 -5.77 17.37
CA GLU A 41 5.05 -4.45 17.95
C GLU A 41 6.13 -3.67 17.16
N ARG A 42 6.91 -4.35 16.32
CA ARG A 42 7.85 -3.69 15.40
C ARG A 42 7.06 -3.10 14.23
N LEU A 43 7.16 -1.78 14.08
CA LEU A 43 6.53 -1.06 12.98
C LEU A 43 7.15 -1.49 11.64
N ALA A 44 6.30 -1.98 10.74
CA ALA A 44 6.62 -2.22 9.33
C ALA A 44 5.53 -1.56 8.47
N LEU A 45 5.93 -0.90 7.40
CA LEU A 45 5.04 -0.15 6.51
C LEU A 45 5.51 -0.28 5.06
N ALA A 46 4.58 -0.44 4.14
CA ALA A 46 4.78 -0.10 2.74
C ALA A 46 4.26 1.31 2.48
N LEU A 47 5.11 2.18 1.93
CA LEU A 47 4.76 3.55 1.56
C LEU A 47 4.62 3.64 0.04
N PHE A 48 3.46 4.10 -0.42
CA PHE A 48 3.19 4.38 -1.84
C PHE A 48 2.92 5.87 -1.99
N VAL A 49 3.71 6.55 -2.81
CA VAL A 49 3.51 7.98 -3.12
C VAL A 49 2.37 8.10 -4.13
N ALA A 50 1.51 9.10 -3.97
CA ALA A 50 0.51 9.44 -4.97
C ALA A 50 1.21 10.02 -6.22
N GLY A 51 0.94 9.45 -7.40
CA GLY A 51 1.53 9.89 -8.67
C GLY A 51 1.28 8.91 -9.82
#